data_AF-A0A348N6W4-F1
#
_entry.id   AF-A0A348N6W4-F1
#
_cell.length_a   1.000
_cell.length_b   1.000
_cell.length_c   1.000
_cell.angle_alpha   90.00
_cell.angle_beta   90.00
_cell.angle_gamma   90.00
#
_symmetry.space_group_name_H-M   'P 1'
#
loop_
_entity.id
_entity.type
_entity.pdbx_description
1 polymer ?
#
loop_
_entity_poly.entity_id
_entity_poly.type
_entity_poly.pdbx_seq_one_letter_code
_entity_poly.pdbx_strand_id
1 'polypeptide(L)'
;MIYTKEVENMCPVAKGAKHDPAPIPEEGKWVKAKQITDISGFTHGVGWCAPQQGACKLSLNVKNGVIEEALVETIGCSGMT
;
A
#
# COMPACT_ATOMS: atom_id res chain seq x y z
N MET A 1 31.91 -26.78 -8.22
CA MET A 1 30.62 -27.51 -8.21
C MET A 1 30.34 -27.90 -9.65
N ILE A 2 30.19 -29.19 -9.95
CA ILE A 2 29.85 -29.67 -11.30
C ILE A 2 28.33 -29.87 -11.30
N TYR A 3 27.60 -29.11 -12.11
CA TYR A 3 26.15 -29.23 -12.24
C TYR A 3 25.78 -30.35 -13.22
N THR A 4 24.58 -30.91 -13.09
CA THR A 4 24.08 -31.89 -14.06
C THR A 4 23.74 -31.18 -15.37
N LYS A 5 23.84 -31.91 -16.49
CA LYS A 5 23.51 -31.40 -17.82
C LYS A 5 22.06 -30.91 -17.94
N GLU A 6 21.17 -31.47 -17.12
CA GLU A 6 19.79 -31.01 -16.98
C GLU A 6 19.73 -29.59 -16.39
N VAL A 7 20.44 -29.35 -15.28
CA VAL A 7 20.51 -28.03 -14.61
C VAL A 7 21.17 -26.99 -15.51
N GLU A 8 22.19 -27.36 -16.28
CA GLU A 8 22.84 -26.46 -17.27
C GLU A 8 21.89 -26.03 -18.40
N ASN A 9 20.93 -26.87 -18.76
CA ASN A 9 19.94 -26.58 -19.81
C ASN A 9 18.67 -25.90 -19.28
N MET A 10 18.53 -25.73 -17.96
CA MET A 10 17.40 -24.99 -17.39
C MET A 10 17.52 -23.50 -17.73
N CYS A 11 16.40 -22.87 -18.11
CA CYS A 11 16.34 -21.42 -18.29
C CYS A 11 16.32 -20.74 -16.91
N PRO A 12 17.33 -19.94 -16.53
CA PRO A 12 17.34 -19.27 -15.24
C PRO A 12 16.26 -18.19 -15.20
N VAL A 13 15.28 -18.36 -14.32
CA VAL A 13 14.31 -17.31 -14.01
C VAL A 13 14.97 -16.35 -13.03
N ALA A 14 15.35 -15.15 -13.50
CA ALA A 14 15.87 -14.11 -12.63
C ALA A 14 14.78 -13.70 -11.61
N LYS A 15 15.07 -13.85 -10.32
CA LYS A 15 14.16 -13.43 -9.26
C LYS A 15 14.25 -11.92 -9.05
N GLY A 16 13.15 -11.22 -9.36
CA GLY A 16 12.93 -9.83 -8.95
C GLY A 16 13.54 -8.76 -9.84
N ALA A 17 13.19 -7.51 -9.55
CA ALA A 17 13.73 -6.34 -10.23
C ALA A 17 15.19 -6.10 -9.81
N LYS A 18 16.06 -5.75 -10.77
CA LYS A 18 17.46 -5.37 -10.51
C LYS A 18 17.63 -3.89 -10.12
N HIS A 19 16.54 -3.14 -10.09
CA HIS A 19 16.50 -1.71 -9.84
C HIS A 19 15.69 -1.42 -8.57
N ASP A 20 15.85 -0.21 -8.04
CA ASP A 20 15.03 0.28 -6.93
C ASP A 20 13.53 0.31 -7.28
N PRO A 21 12.63 0.40 -6.27
CA PRO A 21 11.23 0.72 -6.48
C PRO A 21 11.05 2.02 -7.27
N ALA A 22 9.92 2.13 -7.97
CA ALA A 22 9.52 3.39 -8.58
C ALA A 22 9.34 4.45 -7.47
N PRO A 23 9.91 5.66 -7.64
CA PRO A 23 9.72 6.72 -6.67
C PRO A 23 8.26 7.18 -6.65
N ILE A 24 7.73 7.44 -5.46
CA ILE A 24 6.40 8.01 -5.25
C ILE A 24 6.53 9.47 -4.78
N PRO A 25 5.61 10.36 -5.21
CA PRO A 25 5.60 11.73 -4.74
C PRO A 25 4.89 11.82 -3.37
N GLU A 26 5.59 12.34 -2.38
CA GLU A 26 5.04 12.59 -1.03
C GLU A 26 5.79 13.74 -0.36
N GLU A 27 5.07 14.59 0.39
CA GLU A 27 5.65 15.71 1.17
C GLU A 27 6.65 16.59 0.37
N GLY A 28 6.39 16.80 -0.92
CA GLY A 28 7.26 17.60 -1.80
C GLY A 28 8.57 16.90 -2.22
N LYS A 29 8.69 15.58 -2.04
CA LYS A 29 9.85 14.76 -2.40
C LYS A 29 9.44 13.58 -3.27
N TRP A 30 10.41 13.04 -4.01
CA TRP A 30 10.30 11.76 -4.70
C TRP A 30 11.00 10.69 -3.86
N VAL A 31 10.23 9.82 -3.23
CA VAL A 31 10.75 8.83 -2.27
C VAL A 31 10.67 7.44 -2.89
N LYS A 32 11.78 6.71 -2.84
CA LYS A 32 11.84 5.29 -3.20
C LYS A 32 11.57 4.46 -1.95
N ALA A 33 10.30 4.27 -1.60
CA ALA A 33 9.91 3.60 -0.37
C ALA A 33 10.35 2.13 -0.35
N LYS A 34 11.08 1.75 0.70
CA LYS A 34 11.54 0.38 0.97
C LYS A 34 11.07 -0.13 2.33
N GLN A 35 10.73 0.76 3.25
CA GLN A 35 10.28 0.48 4.61
C GLN A 35 9.03 1.31 4.93
N ILE A 36 8.27 0.87 5.93
CA ILE A 36 7.01 1.52 6.33
C ILE A 36 7.24 2.99 6.73
N THR A 37 8.35 3.25 7.43
CA THR A 37 8.72 4.59 7.89
C THR A 37 9.07 5.57 6.78
N ASP A 38 9.24 5.10 5.54
CA ASP A 38 9.43 6.00 4.39
C ASP A 38 8.11 6.68 4.01
N ILE A 39 6.95 6.06 4.30
CA ILE A 39 5.65 6.49 3.79
C ILE A 39 5.12 7.69 4.56
N SER A 40 4.77 8.73 3.82
CA SER A 40 3.98 9.86 4.31
C SER A 40 2.91 10.24 3.28
N GLY A 41 1.70 10.50 3.71
CA GLY A 41 0.67 10.89 2.76
C GLY A 41 -0.72 10.96 3.34
N PHE A 42 -1.63 11.48 2.52
CA PHE A 42 -3.04 11.52 2.81
C PHE A 42 -3.76 10.48 1.94
N THR A 43 -4.51 9.59 2.57
CA THR A 43 -5.32 8.59 1.86
C THR A 43 -6.73 8.55 2.42
N HIS A 44 -7.70 8.20 1.58
CA HIS A 44 -9.07 8.02 2.01
C HIS A 44 -9.72 6.86 1.25
N GLY A 45 -10.66 6.19 1.91
CA GLY A 45 -11.43 5.10 1.34
C GLY A 45 -12.88 5.17 1.81
N VAL A 46 -13.80 4.77 0.93
CA VAL A 46 -15.23 4.68 1.24
C VAL A 46 -15.65 3.22 1.23
N GLY A 47 -16.08 2.71 2.38
CA GLY A 47 -16.77 1.43 2.50
C GLY A 47 -18.27 1.66 2.55
N TRP A 48 -19.06 0.80 1.90
CA TRP A 48 -20.52 0.89 1.91
C TRP A 48 -21.14 -0.44 2.29
N CYS A 49 -22.26 -0.38 3.01
CA CYS A 49 -23.04 -1.55 3.40
C CYS A 49 -24.24 -1.69 2.46
N ALA A 50 -24.24 -2.74 1.62
CA ALA A 50 -25.24 -2.96 0.58
C ALA A 50 -26.71 -3.03 1.06
N PRO A 51 -27.06 -3.70 2.17
CA PRO A 51 -28.48 -3.82 2.59
C PRO A 51 -29.08 -2.57 3.23
N GLN A 52 -28.28 -1.67 3.81
CA GLN A 52 -28.77 -0.55 4.63
C GLN A 52 -28.43 0.83 4.06
N GLN A 53 -27.91 0.89 2.83
CA GLN A 53 -27.54 2.12 2.12
C GLN A 53 -26.66 3.08 2.95
N GLY A 54 -25.82 2.52 3.82
CA GLY A 54 -24.85 3.28 4.60
C GLY A 54 -23.50 3.36 3.91
N ALA A 55 -22.77 4.45 4.15
CA ALA A 55 -21.38 4.61 3.74
C ALA A 55 -20.54 5.16 4.90
N CYS A 56 -19.31 4.66 5.02
CA CYS A 56 -18.30 5.12 5.94
C CYS A 56 -17.05 5.51 5.14
N LYS A 57 -16.61 6.74 5.28
CA LYS A 57 -15.36 7.25 4.71
C LYS A 57 -14.33 7.34 5.83
N LEU A 58 -13.22 6.63 5.65
CA LEU A 58 -12.04 6.74 6.48
C LEU A 58 -11.03 7.61 5.74
N SER A 59 -10.57 8.68 6.37
CA SER A 59 -9.46 9.51 5.90
C SER A 59 -8.29 9.40 6.88
N LEU A 60 -7.08 9.15 6.39
CA LEU A 60 -5.87 8.97 7.17
C LEU A 60 -4.80 9.97 6.73
N ASN A 61 -4.20 10.66 7.70
CA ASN A 61 -2.97 11.42 7.54
C ASN A 61 -1.82 10.60 8.13
N VAL A 62 -0.90 10.16 7.28
CA VAL A 62 0.24 9.31 7.64
C VAL A 62 1.52 10.12 7.55
N LYS A 63 2.36 10.07 8.59
CA LYS A 63 3.73 10.62 8.59
C LYS A 63 4.71 9.58 9.09
N ASN A 64 5.79 9.40 8.35
CA ASN A 64 6.87 8.44 8.68
C ASN A 64 6.34 7.05 9.07
N GLY A 65 5.33 6.55 8.34
CA GLY A 65 4.70 5.26 8.58
C GLY A 65 3.72 5.20 9.77
N VAL A 66 3.43 6.33 10.41
CA VAL A 66 2.52 6.43 11.56
C VAL A 66 1.27 7.21 11.15
N ILE A 67 0.09 6.73 11.56
CA ILE A 67 -1.16 7.48 11.41
C ILE A 67 -1.15 8.57 12.48
N GLU A 68 -0.98 9.83 12.08
CA GLU A 68 -1.02 10.98 12.98
C GLU A 68 -2.46 11.46 13.20
N GLU A 69 -3.31 11.38 12.17
CA GLU A 69 -4.71 11.77 12.25
C GLU A 69 -5.58 10.78 11.47
N ALA A 70 -6.76 10.50 12.03
CA ALA A 70 -7.79 9.70 11.38
C ALA A 70 -9.15 10.39 11.55
N LEU A 71 -9.88 10.53 10.46
CA LEU A 71 -11.24 11.03 10.44
C LEU A 71 -12.18 9.94 9.89
N VAL A 72 -13.24 9.66 10.64
CA VAL A 72 -14.29 8.74 10.25
C VAL A 72 -15.56 9.55 10.00
N GLU A 73 -16.09 9.46 8.79
CA GLU A 73 -17.32 10.14 8.37
C GLU A 73 -18.35 9.10 7.96
N THR A 74 -19.49 9.07 8.62
CA THR A 74 -20.53 8.06 8.39
C THR A 74 -21.83 8.70 7.95
N ILE A 75 -22.50 8.08 6.98
CA ILE A 75 -23.88 8.37 6.61
C ILE A 75 -24.66 7.04 6.53
N GLY A 76 -25.86 6.98 7.10
CA GLY A 76 -26.72 5.80 7.04
C GLY A 76 -27.08 5.21 8.40
N CYS A 77 -27.33 3.90 8.46
CA CYS A 77 -27.87 3.22 9.64
C CYS A 77 -26.91 3.21 10.84
N SER A 78 -27.46 3.07 12.05
CA SER A 78 -26.71 2.97 13.31
C SER A 78 -25.74 1.78 13.39
N GLY A 79 -25.90 0.76 12.54
CA GLY A 79 -24.94 -0.35 12.45
C GLY A 79 -23.59 0.04 11.82
N MET A 80 -23.48 1.22 11.24
CA MET A 80 -22.26 1.77 10.63
C MET A 80 -21.56 2.81 11.50
N THR A 81 -22.18 3.24 12.61
CA THR A 81 -21.66 4.25 13.57
C THR A 81 -21.02 3.55 14.76
#